data_AF-A0A523YD01-F1
#
_entry.id   AF-A0A523YD01-F1
#
_cell.length_a   1.000
_cell.length_b   1.000
_cell.length_c   1.000
_cell.angle_alpha   90.00
_cell.angle_beta   90.00
_cell.angle_gamma   90.00
#
_symmetry.space_group_name_H-M   'P 1'
#
loop_
_entity.id
_entity.type
_entity.pdbx_description
1 polymer ?
#
loop_
_entity_poly.entity_id
_entity_poly.type
_entity_poly.pdbx_seq_one_letter_code
_entity_poly.pdbx_strand_id
1 'polypeptide(L)'
;MAIDTTIYIQTPDRTSAYLDWLQMLTGANLVLFMWSHMVLVASVNLGAGAMNTLARFFEDTYMAQVGGPIIGATFLLHFLLAARKVPFRVEQQSTIWKHSKMLHHTDTWLWLIQVFTAMIILIMGSIHMWTILTDLPITATKSAARIQGGFWLVFYLILLPMVELHVGIGFYRIAVKWGFIRRKERKGFKKFENLLTAIFILIGLITIVRFMTLPV
;
A
#
# COMPACT_ATOMS: atom_id res chain seq x y z
N MET A 1 44.11 -25.90 4.97
CA MET A 1 43.31 -25.36 6.09
C MET A 1 41.92 -25.96 5.97
N ALA A 2 41.66 -27.05 6.69
CA ALA A 2 40.35 -27.68 6.70
C ALA A 2 39.43 -26.84 7.58
N ILE A 3 38.36 -26.28 7.01
CA ILE A 3 37.30 -25.67 7.81
C ILE A 3 36.55 -26.84 8.42
N ASP A 4 36.79 -27.06 9.70
CA ASP A 4 36.10 -28.05 10.51
C ASP A 4 34.66 -27.56 10.72
N THR A 5 33.72 -28.00 9.88
CA THR A 5 32.29 -27.77 10.06
C THR A 5 31.74 -28.72 11.11
N THR A 6 32.31 -28.68 12.32
CA THR A 6 31.64 -29.19 13.51
C THR A 6 30.38 -28.36 13.73
N ILE A 7 29.28 -28.86 13.15
CA ILE A 7 27.87 -28.54 13.36
C ILE A 7 27.68 -27.37 14.33
N TYR A 8 27.72 -26.14 13.81
CA TYR A 8 27.24 -24.99 14.56
C TYR A 8 25.72 -25.17 14.70
N ILE A 9 25.30 -25.69 15.85
CA ILE A 9 23.89 -25.74 16.21
C ILE A 9 23.48 -24.27 16.39
N GLN A 10 22.85 -23.69 15.38
CA GLN A 10 22.23 -22.37 15.52
C GLN A 10 21.23 -22.46 16.67
N THR A 11 21.56 -21.82 17.79
CA THR A 11 20.60 -21.57 18.86
C THR A 11 19.43 -20.81 18.26
N PRO A 12 18.18 -21.13 18.64
CA PRO A 12 17.02 -20.45 18.08
C PRO A 12 17.10 -18.95 18.33
N ASP A 13 17.37 -18.19 17.27
CA ASP A 13 17.45 -16.74 17.31
C ASP A 13 16.06 -16.11 17.11
N ARG A 14 15.77 -15.06 17.87
CA ARG A 14 14.50 -14.34 17.85
C ARG A 14 14.39 -13.37 16.67
N THR A 15 15.47 -13.14 15.92
CA THR A 15 15.50 -12.26 14.75
C THR A 15 14.37 -12.54 13.77
N SER A 16 14.08 -13.81 13.46
CA SER A 16 12.96 -14.17 12.57
C SER A 16 11.60 -13.70 13.09
N ALA A 17 11.38 -13.77 14.40
CA ALA A 17 10.15 -13.29 15.03
C ALA A 17 10.06 -11.75 14.98
N TYR A 18 11.16 -11.06 15.31
CA TYR A 18 11.20 -9.58 15.24
C TYR A 18 10.96 -9.07 13.83
N LEU A 19 11.54 -9.71 12.83
CA LEU A 19 11.36 -9.30 11.43
C LEU A 19 9.94 -9.59 10.91
N ASP A 20 9.24 -10.59 11.43
CA ASP A 20 7.84 -10.85 11.07
C ASP A 20 6.87 -9.87 11.77
N TRP A 21 7.16 -9.53 13.04
CA TRP A 21 6.47 -8.45 13.76
C TRP A 21 6.65 -7.10 13.06
N LEU A 22 7.88 -6.73 12.71
CA LEU A 22 8.17 -5.47 12.04
C LEU A 22 7.49 -5.40 10.66
N GLN A 23 7.44 -6.51 9.92
CA GLN A 23 6.70 -6.56 8.65
C GLN A 23 5.20 -6.33 8.87
N MET A 24 4.61 -6.90 9.92
CA MET A 24 3.20 -6.65 10.25
C MET A 24 2.97 -5.20 10.66
N LEU A 25 3.78 -4.65 11.58
CA LEU A 25 3.60 -3.29 12.10
C LEU A 25 3.75 -2.23 11.01
N THR A 26 4.77 -2.38 10.15
CA THR A 26 4.93 -1.49 8.98
C THR A 26 3.76 -1.60 8.02
N GLY A 27 3.26 -2.82 7.76
CA GLY A 27 2.08 -3.01 6.91
C GLY A 27 0.81 -2.39 7.52
N ALA A 28 0.57 -2.57 8.81
CA ALA A 28 -0.57 -1.98 9.51
C ALA A 28 -0.49 -0.44 9.52
N ASN A 29 0.70 0.13 9.75
CA ASN A 29 0.92 1.58 9.68
C ASN A 29 0.59 2.12 8.27
N LEU A 30 1.08 1.45 7.21
CA LEU A 30 0.80 1.86 5.83
C LEU A 30 -0.69 1.73 5.46
N VAL A 31 -1.41 0.73 5.98
CA VAL A 31 -2.87 0.62 5.80
C VAL A 31 -3.58 1.84 6.43
N LEU A 32 -3.24 2.19 7.66
CA LEU A 32 -3.82 3.36 8.36
C LEU A 32 -3.48 4.67 7.64
N PHE A 33 -2.23 4.80 7.16
CA PHE A 33 -1.82 5.92 6.34
C PHE A 33 -2.65 6.00 5.06
N MET A 34 -2.83 4.90 4.34
CA MET A 34 -3.61 4.90 3.09
C MET A 34 -5.08 5.26 3.32
N TRP A 35 -5.71 4.79 4.38
CA TRP A 35 -7.07 5.24 4.72
C TRP A 35 -7.13 6.75 5.03
N SER A 36 -6.18 7.24 5.83
CA SER A 36 -6.10 8.67 6.16
C SER A 36 -5.83 9.52 4.92
N HIS A 37 -4.95 9.04 4.04
CA HIS A 37 -4.62 9.66 2.75
C HIS A 37 -5.85 9.74 1.85
N MET A 38 -6.58 8.63 1.70
CA MET A 38 -7.79 8.59 0.86
C MET A 38 -8.86 9.55 1.39
N VAL A 39 -9.06 9.65 2.70
CA VAL A 39 -9.99 10.62 3.30
C VAL A 39 -9.54 12.07 3.05
N LEU A 40 -8.25 12.36 3.24
CA LEU A 40 -7.70 13.70 3.03
C LEU A 40 -7.85 14.13 1.58
N VAL A 41 -7.47 13.29 0.63
CA VAL A 41 -7.52 13.63 -0.80
C VAL A 41 -8.98 13.65 -1.31
N ALA A 42 -9.83 12.73 -0.85
CA ALA A 42 -11.25 12.69 -1.21
C ALA A 42 -12.07 13.86 -0.63
N SER A 43 -11.54 14.61 0.35
CA SER A 43 -12.22 15.80 0.89
C SER A 43 -12.51 16.86 -0.19
N VAL A 44 -11.79 16.85 -1.32
CA VAL A 44 -12.09 17.71 -2.49
C VAL A 44 -13.48 17.47 -3.06
N ASN A 45 -14.06 16.27 -2.85
CA ASN A 45 -15.42 15.95 -3.27
C ASN A 45 -16.46 16.78 -2.50
N LEU A 46 -16.13 17.21 -1.28
CA LEU A 46 -16.96 18.14 -0.50
C LEU A 46 -16.69 19.61 -0.88
N GLY A 47 -15.61 19.87 -1.62
CA GLY A 47 -15.21 21.18 -2.12
C GLY A 47 -13.72 21.43 -1.98
N ALA A 48 -13.16 22.26 -2.88
CA ALA A 48 -11.74 22.64 -2.82
C ALA A 48 -11.35 23.31 -1.49
N GLY A 49 -12.28 24.06 -0.88
CA GLY A 49 -12.09 24.68 0.44
C GLY A 49 -11.88 23.65 1.56
N ALA A 50 -12.56 22.50 1.52
CA ALA A 50 -12.39 21.44 2.53
C ALA A 50 -10.99 20.84 2.45
N MET A 51 -10.55 20.45 1.25
CA MET A 51 -9.20 19.95 1.01
C MET A 51 -8.13 20.98 1.39
N ASN A 52 -8.28 22.23 0.96
CA ASN A 52 -7.30 23.27 1.29
C ASN A 52 -7.24 23.57 2.79
N THR A 53 -8.34 23.40 3.54
CA THR A 53 -8.34 23.59 4.99
C THR A 53 -7.60 22.44 5.69
N LEU A 54 -7.84 21.20 5.29
CA LEU A 54 -7.08 20.05 5.79
C LEU A 54 -5.60 20.14 5.41
N ALA A 55 -5.31 20.52 4.16
CA ALA A 55 -3.93 20.67 3.70
C ALA A 55 -3.19 21.80 4.45
N ARG A 56 -3.86 22.92 4.73
CA ARG A 56 -3.31 23.99 5.59
C ARG A 56 -3.01 23.50 7.00
N PHE A 57 -3.91 22.73 7.62
CA PHE A 57 -3.62 22.13 8.93
C PHE A 57 -2.36 21.25 8.91
N PHE A 58 -2.15 20.47 7.85
CA PHE A 58 -0.93 19.65 7.69
C PHE A 58 0.33 20.50 7.46
N GLU A 59 0.20 21.63 6.78
CA GLU A 59 1.28 22.59 6.56
C GLU A 59 1.65 23.34 7.85
N ASP A 60 0.65 23.87 8.56
CA ASP A 60 0.84 24.64 9.80
C ASP A 60 1.44 23.78 10.93
N THR A 61 1.14 22.49 10.94
CA THR A 61 1.70 21.51 11.89
C THR A 61 3.01 20.88 11.42
N TYR A 62 3.51 21.24 10.24
CA TYR A 62 4.66 20.61 9.57
C TYR A 62 4.54 19.08 9.41
N MET A 63 3.31 18.56 9.46
CA MET A 63 3.04 17.12 9.45
C MET A 63 3.37 16.52 8.09
N ALA A 64 3.19 17.26 6.99
CA ALA A 64 3.57 16.79 5.65
C ALA A 64 5.10 16.69 5.48
N GLN A 65 5.84 17.65 6.03
CA GLN A 65 7.29 17.82 5.91
C GLN A 65 8.03 16.77 6.73
N VAL A 66 7.54 16.45 7.93
CA VAL A 66 8.15 15.44 8.81
C VAL A 66 7.54 14.06 8.56
N GLY A 67 6.20 13.99 8.47
CA GLY A 67 5.48 12.74 8.26
C GLY A 67 5.74 12.14 6.88
N GLY A 68 5.89 12.95 5.84
CA GLY A 68 6.18 12.49 4.48
C GLY A 68 7.43 11.62 4.39
N PRO A 69 8.61 12.12 4.80
CA PRO A 69 9.84 11.32 4.84
C PRO A 69 9.74 10.08 5.74
N ILE A 70 9.05 10.15 6.88
CA ILE A 70 8.85 9.00 7.77
C ILE A 70 8.02 7.91 7.10
N ILE A 71 6.94 8.29 6.40
CA ILE A 71 6.11 7.35 5.64
C ILE A 71 6.91 6.78 4.47
N GLY A 72 7.71 7.60 3.77
CA GLY A 72 8.62 7.13 2.72
C GLY A 72 9.64 6.11 3.24
N ALA A 73 10.23 6.34 4.41
CA ALA A 73 11.13 5.39 5.06
C ALA A 73 10.40 4.11 5.49
N THR A 74 9.20 4.23 6.07
CA THR A 74 8.35 3.10 6.46
C THR A 74 7.94 2.26 5.24
N PHE A 75 7.63 2.90 4.12
CA PHE A 75 7.32 2.27 2.84
C PHE A 75 8.49 1.44 2.32
N LEU A 76 9.70 2.01 2.28
CA LEU A 76 10.90 1.29 1.86
C LEU A 76 11.26 0.14 2.82
N LEU A 77 11.16 0.37 4.13
CA LEU A 77 11.37 -0.66 5.14
C LEU A 77 10.36 -1.81 4.99
N HIS A 78 9.09 -1.49 4.78
CA HIS A 78 8.05 -2.48 4.51
C HIS A 78 8.38 -3.33 3.29
N PHE A 79 8.81 -2.68 2.20
CA PHE A 79 9.24 -3.36 0.99
C PHE A 79 10.41 -4.31 1.26
N LEU A 80 11.47 -3.85 1.95
CA LEU A 80 12.63 -4.69 2.28
C LEU A 80 12.23 -5.93 3.09
N LEU A 81 11.35 -5.76 4.07
CA LEU A 81 10.87 -6.85 4.91
C LEU A 81 9.99 -7.83 4.13
N ALA A 82 9.10 -7.32 3.28
CA ALA A 82 8.18 -8.11 2.46
C ALA A 82 8.88 -8.80 1.28
N ALA A 83 9.92 -8.19 0.70
CA ALA A 83 10.69 -8.72 -0.41
C ALA A 83 11.32 -10.08 -0.10
N ARG A 84 11.64 -10.36 1.17
CA ARG A 84 12.12 -11.69 1.61
C ARG A 84 11.15 -12.83 1.30
N LYS A 85 9.86 -12.53 1.07
CA LYS A 85 8.81 -13.50 0.75
C LYS A 85 8.49 -13.55 -0.75
N VAL A 86 9.11 -12.69 -1.57
CA VAL A 86 8.86 -12.59 -3.01
C VAL A 86 9.76 -13.55 -3.78
N PRO A 87 9.22 -14.38 -4.71
CA PRO A 87 10.01 -15.27 -5.54
C PRO A 87 10.69 -14.46 -6.65
N PHE A 88 11.94 -14.06 -6.44
CA PHE A 88 12.71 -13.34 -7.45
C PHE A 88 13.34 -14.25 -8.51
N ARG A 89 13.53 -15.55 -8.20
CA ARG A 89 14.10 -16.50 -9.15
C ARG A 89 13.04 -17.05 -10.10
N VAL A 90 13.38 -17.21 -11.37
CA VAL A 90 12.46 -17.68 -12.42
C VAL A 90 11.90 -19.07 -12.10
N GLU A 91 12.70 -19.95 -11.50
CA GLU A 91 12.26 -21.30 -11.10
C GLU A 91 11.18 -21.23 -10.00
N GLN A 92 11.36 -20.32 -9.03
CA GLN A 92 10.40 -20.09 -7.95
C GLN A 92 9.10 -19.49 -8.49
N GLN A 93 9.20 -18.54 -9.42
CA GLN A 93 8.05 -17.93 -10.10
C GLN A 93 7.25 -18.97 -10.89
N SER A 94 7.94 -19.80 -11.68
CA SER A 94 7.32 -20.89 -12.43
C SER A 94 6.63 -21.89 -11.50
N THR A 95 7.27 -22.25 -10.39
CA THR A 95 6.73 -23.19 -9.39
C THR A 95 5.47 -22.65 -8.75
N ILE A 96 5.48 -21.42 -8.22
CA ILE A 96 4.32 -20.85 -7.55
C ILE A 96 3.16 -20.60 -8.51
N TRP A 97 3.45 -20.26 -9.76
CA TRP A 97 2.44 -20.10 -10.81
C TRP A 97 1.73 -21.42 -11.13
N LYS A 98 2.49 -22.48 -11.40
CA LYS A 98 1.94 -23.83 -11.64
C LYS A 98 1.13 -24.33 -10.44
N HIS A 99 1.65 -24.12 -9.23
CA HIS A 99 0.97 -24.52 -8.00
C HIS A 99 -0.34 -23.75 -7.78
N SER A 100 -0.35 -22.44 -8.04
CA SER A 100 -1.54 -21.60 -7.92
C SER A 100 -2.62 -21.98 -8.92
N LYS A 101 -2.23 -22.33 -10.16
CA LYS A 101 -3.15 -22.89 -11.16
C LYS A 101 -3.74 -24.22 -10.70
N MET A 102 -2.91 -25.15 -10.22
CA MET A 102 -3.38 -26.46 -9.77
C MET A 102 -4.36 -26.38 -8.59
N LEU A 103 -4.06 -25.54 -7.58
CA LEU A 103 -4.88 -25.44 -6.37
C LEU A 103 -6.24 -24.78 -6.58
N HIS A 104 -6.40 -23.93 -7.61
CA HIS A 104 -7.59 -23.10 -7.84
C HIS A 104 -8.09 -22.36 -6.56
N HIS A 105 -7.17 -21.99 -5.68
CA HIS A 105 -7.49 -21.45 -4.36
C HIS A 105 -7.38 -19.92 -4.35
N THR A 106 -8.48 -19.25 -4.00
CA THR A 106 -8.58 -17.79 -4.11
C THR A 106 -7.52 -17.04 -3.30
N ASP A 107 -7.24 -17.44 -2.06
CA ASP A 107 -6.30 -16.67 -1.23
C ASP A 107 -4.85 -16.82 -1.71
N THR A 108 -4.54 -17.93 -2.39
CA THR A 108 -3.26 -18.14 -3.07
C THR A 108 -3.12 -17.17 -4.25
N TRP A 109 -4.17 -17.02 -5.07
CA TRP A 109 -4.21 -16.05 -6.16
C TRP A 109 -4.14 -14.60 -5.67
N LEU A 110 -4.86 -14.27 -4.60
CA LEU A 110 -4.77 -12.94 -3.98
C LEU A 110 -3.34 -12.64 -3.56
N TRP A 111 -2.55 -13.64 -3.15
CA TRP A 111 -1.15 -13.42 -2.76
C TRP A 111 -0.26 -13.08 -3.95
N LEU A 112 -0.48 -13.75 -5.09
CA LEU A 112 0.18 -13.36 -6.34
C LEU A 112 -0.19 -11.93 -6.76
N ILE A 113 -1.46 -11.53 -6.62
CA ILE A 113 -1.92 -10.16 -6.88
C ILE A 113 -1.19 -9.17 -5.95
N GLN A 114 -1.02 -9.50 -4.67
CA GLN A 114 -0.25 -8.63 -3.76
C GLN A 114 1.21 -8.47 -4.17
N VAL A 115 1.86 -9.55 -4.60
CA VAL A 115 3.25 -9.47 -5.08
C VAL A 115 3.34 -8.61 -6.33
N PHE A 116 2.43 -8.81 -7.29
CA PHE A 116 2.40 -8.04 -8.53
C PHE A 116 2.15 -6.54 -8.28
N THR A 117 1.10 -6.23 -7.52
CA THR A 117 0.77 -4.84 -7.13
C THR A 117 1.92 -4.20 -6.35
N ALA A 118 2.61 -4.92 -5.46
CA ALA A 118 3.75 -4.39 -4.72
C ALA A 118 4.87 -3.88 -5.64
N MET A 119 5.18 -4.60 -6.72
CA MET A 119 6.24 -4.19 -7.65
C MET A 119 5.86 -2.90 -8.39
N ILE A 120 4.59 -2.77 -8.80
CA ILE A 120 4.09 -1.56 -9.46
C ILE A 120 4.09 -0.38 -8.47
N ILE A 121 3.58 -0.59 -7.26
CA ILE A 121 3.52 0.43 -6.21
C ILE A 121 4.91 0.86 -5.79
N LEU A 122 5.91 -0.02 -5.76
CA LEU A 122 7.29 0.37 -5.45
C LEU A 122 7.76 1.49 -6.39
N ILE A 123 7.52 1.35 -7.69
CA ILE A 123 7.96 2.32 -8.69
C ILE A 123 7.06 3.56 -8.64
N MET A 124 5.75 3.36 -8.83
CA MET A 124 4.79 4.46 -8.95
C MET A 124 4.60 5.19 -7.63
N GLY A 125 4.48 4.48 -6.52
CA GLY A 125 4.39 5.07 -5.18
C GLY A 125 5.60 5.92 -4.84
N SER A 126 6.82 5.49 -5.19
CA SER A 126 8.03 6.29 -4.98
C SER A 126 8.02 7.58 -5.80
N ILE A 127 7.68 7.51 -7.09
CA ILE A 127 7.56 8.71 -7.96
C ILE A 127 6.49 9.66 -7.42
N HIS A 128 5.35 9.13 -7.00
CA HIS A 128 4.26 9.92 -6.43
C HIS A 128 4.70 10.64 -5.15
N MET A 129 5.24 9.91 -4.18
CA MET A 129 5.69 10.49 -2.91
C MET A 129 6.77 11.54 -3.13
N TRP A 130 7.77 11.26 -3.98
CA TRP A 130 8.80 12.23 -4.31
C TRP A 130 8.19 13.53 -4.85
N THR A 131 7.35 13.42 -5.88
CA THR A 131 6.78 14.59 -6.57
C THR A 131 5.87 15.43 -5.66
N ILE A 132 5.18 14.82 -4.70
CA ILE A 132 4.32 15.55 -3.76
C ILE A 132 5.16 16.20 -2.65
N LEU A 133 6.15 15.49 -2.11
CA LEU A 133 6.97 15.99 -1.00
C LEU A 133 7.96 17.08 -1.42
N THR A 134 8.36 17.13 -2.70
CA THR A 134 9.23 18.21 -3.21
C THR A 134 8.47 19.43 -3.74
N ASP A 135 7.13 19.40 -3.76
CA ASP A 135 6.27 20.49 -4.26
C ASP A 135 5.21 20.90 -3.22
N LEU A 136 5.63 20.96 -1.96
CA LEU A 136 4.82 21.54 -0.87
C LEU A 136 4.70 23.07 -1.05
N PRO A 137 3.61 23.72 -0.58
CA PRO A 137 2.46 23.15 0.14
C PRO A 137 1.44 22.49 -0.80
N ILE A 138 0.67 21.54 -0.25
CA ILE A 138 -0.41 20.83 -0.96
C ILE A 138 -1.61 21.76 -1.10
N THR A 139 -2.13 21.92 -2.32
CA THR A 139 -3.38 22.67 -2.58
C THR A 139 -4.22 21.98 -3.64
N ALA A 140 -5.54 22.17 -3.58
CA ALA A 140 -6.49 21.62 -4.55
C ALA A 140 -6.17 22.09 -5.97
N THR A 141 -5.77 23.36 -6.14
CA THR A 141 -5.38 23.96 -7.43
C THR A 141 -4.15 23.26 -8.02
N LYS A 142 -3.07 23.08 -7.25
CA LYS A 142 -1.87 22.34 -7.71
C LYS A 142 -2.19 20.89 -8.05
N SER A 143 -3.01 20.22 -7.24
CA SER A 143 -3.42 18.83 -7.48
C SER A 143 -4.27 18.69 -8.75
N ALA A 144 -5.21 19.61 -8.98
CA ALA A 144 -6.02 19.65 -10.20
C ALA A 144 -5.18 19.93 -11.45
N ALA A 145 -4.33 20.96 -11.43
CA ALA A 145 -3.45 21.30 -12.55
C ALA A 145 -2.56 20.12 -12.98
N ARG A 146 -2.05 19.35 -12.00
CA ARG A 146 -1.25 18.15 -12.25
C ARG A 146 -2.03 17.08 -12.99
N ILE A 147 -3.25 16.78 -12.54
CA ILE A 147 -4.12 15.76 -13.14
C ILE A 147 -4.63 16.18 -14.52
N GLN A 148 -4.99 17.45 -14.69
CA GLN A 148 -5.47 18.03 -15.96
C GLN A 148 -4.42 18.00 -17.06
N GLY A 149 -3.13 17.92 -16.72
CA GLY A 149 -2.03 17.70 -17.68
C GLY A 149 -2.02 16.32 -18.36
N GLY A 150 -2.96 15.42 -18.05
CA GLY A 150 -3.20 14.18 -18.78
C GLY A 150 -2.29 13.01 -18.40
N PHE A 151 -0.96 13.19 -18.36
CA PHE A 151 -0.03 12.11 -18.00
C PHE A 151 -0.30 11.59 -16.57
N TRP A 152 -0.47 12.50 -15.62
CA TRP A 152 -0.75 12.15 -14.22
C TRP A 152 -2.13 11.53 -14.02
N LEU A 153 -3.10 11.82 -14.89
CA LEU A 153 -4.40 11.16 -14.86
C LEU A 153 -4.24 9.65 -15.06
N VAL A 154 -3.55 9.25 -16.13
CA VAL A 154 -3.28 7.82 -16.43
C VAL A 154 -2.47 7.18 -15.30
N PHE A 155 -1.47 7.90 -14.79
CA PHE A 155 -0.67 7.47 -13.65
C PHE A 155 -1.54 7.13 -12.42
N TYR A 156 -2.46 8.01 -12.03
CA TYR A 156 -3.34 7.76 -10.89
C TYR A 156 -4.40 6.70 -11.16
N LEU A 157 -4.90 6.57 -12.39
CA LEU A 157 -5.84 5.51 -12.78
C LEU A 157 -5.23 4.11 -12.65
N ILE A 158 -3.91 3.98 -12.79
CA ILE A 158 -3.20 2.72 -12.54
C ILE A 158 -2.84 2.58 -11.06
N LEU A 159 -2.29 3.64 -10.44
CA LEU A 159 -1.84 3.58 -9.05
C LEU A 159 -2.99 3.27 -8.07
N LEU A 160 -4.16 3.89 -8.27
CA LEU A 160 -5.33 3.74 -7.41
C LEU A 160 -5.75 2.26 -7.23
N PRO A 161 -6.12 1.51 -8.28
CA PRO A 161 -6.53 0.12 -8.09
C PRO A 161 -5.37 -0.76 -7.58
N MET A 162 -4.12 -0.47 -7.96
CA MET A 162 -2.98 -1.26 -7.48
C MET A 162 -2.79 -1.13 -5.97
N VAL A 163 -2.78 0.11 -5.45
CA VAL A 163 -2.60 0.35 -4.01
C VAL A 163 -3.80 -0.12 -3.20
N GLU A 164 -5.03 0.14 -3.65
CA GLU A 164 -6.23 -0.27 -2.93
C GLU A 164 -6.35 -1.80 -2.84
N LEU A 165 -6.07 -2.53 -3.93
CA LEU A 165 -6.03 -3.98 -3.88
C LEU A 165 -4.91 -4.49 -2.96
N HIS A 166 -3.73 -3.87 -3.00
CA HIS A 166 -2.62 -4.28 -2.16
C HIS A 166 -2.94 -4.10 -0.66
N VAL A 167 -3.49 -2.94 -0.30
CA VAL A 167 -3.89 -2.53 1.04
C VAL A 167 -5.05 -3.40 1.55
N GLY A 168 -6.12 -3.54 0.78
CA GLY A 168 -7.29 -4.33 1.15
C GLY A 168 -6.93 -5.79 1.43
N ILE A 169 -6.25 -6.43 0.47
CA ILE A 169 -5.82 -7.81 0.64
C ILE A 169 -4.82 -7.95 1.81
N GLY A 170 -3.97 -6.93 2.02
CA GLY A 170 -2.99 -6.89 3.10
C GLY A 170 -3.66 -6.83 4.47
N PHE A 171 -4.65 -5.95 4.60
CA PHE A 171 -5.50 -5.83 5.78
C PHE A 171 -6.21 -7.15 6.09
N TYR A 172 -6.82 -7.77 5.08
CA TYR A 172 -7.44 -9.09 5.22
C TYR A 172 -6.46 -10.14 5.77
N ARG A 173 -5.26 -10.21 5.19
CA ARG A 173 -4.26 -11.21 5.59
C ARG A 173 -3.63 -10.95 6.95
N ILE A 174 -3.40 -9.70 7.33
CA ILE A 174 -2.90 -9.36 8.68
C ILE A 174 -3.92 -9.85 9.71
N ALA A 175 -5.21 -9.56 9.50
CA ALA A 175 -6.27 -9.94 10.42
C ALA A 175 -6.39 -11.47 10.61
N VAL A 176 -6.29 -12.23 9.51
CA VAL A 176 -6.32 -13.70 9.56
C VAL A 176 -5.04 -14.29 10.15
N LYS A 177 -3.86 -13.78 9.76
CA LYS A 177 -2.57 -14.32 10.17
C LYS A 177 -2.33 -14.17 11.67
N TRP A 178 -2.71 -13.03 12.25
CA TRP A 178 -2.49 -12.74 13.67
C TRP A 178 -3.67 -13.15 14.56
N GLY A 179 -4.65 -13.88 14.01
CA GLY A 179 -5.73 -14.48 14.79
C GLY A 179 -6.81 -13.50 15.25
N PHE A 180 -6.80 -12.25 14.77
CA PHE A 180 -7.89 -11.30 15.00
C PHE A 180 -9.21 -11.79 14.42
N ILE A 181 -9.15 -12.55 13.31
CA ILE A 181 -10.32 -13.14 12.65
C ILE A 181 -10.23 -14.66 12.67
N ARG A 182 -11.24 -15.33 13.24
CA ARG A 182 -11.29 -16.79 13.32
C ARG A 182 -11.99 -17.38 12.09
N ARG A 183 -11.86 -18.70 11.90
CA ARG A 183 -12.40 -19.43 10.73
C ARG A 183 -13.89 -19.17 10.47
N LYS A 184 -14.69 -19.02 11.53
CA LYS A 184 -16.14 -18.74 11.45
C LYS A 184 -16.46 -17.38 10.84
N GLU A 185 -15.67 -16.35 11.16
CA GLU A 185 -15.90 -14.96 10.71
C GLU A 185 -15.21 -14.67 9.36
N ARG A 186 -14.25 -15.51 8.95
CA ARG A 186 -13.43 -15.30 7.75
C ARG A 186 -14.24 -14.99 6.48
N LYS A 187 -15.36 -15.68 6.25
CA LYS A 187 -16.22 -15.41 5.09
C LYS A 187 -16.87 -14.03 5.14
N GLY A 188 -17.36 -13.62 6.31
CA GLY A 188 -17.96 -12.31 6.53
C GLY A 188 -16.92 -11.20 6.38
N PHE A 189 -15.75 -11.39 6.99
CA PHE A 189 -14.66 -10.42 6.93
C PHE A 189 -14.11 -10.25 5.52
N LYS A 190 -13.99 -11.33 4.73
CA LYS A 190 -13.60 -11.23 3.31
C LYS A 190 -14.60 -10.44 2.47
N LYS A 191 -15.91 -10.60 2.72
CA LYS A 191 -16.93 -9.80 2.04
C LYS A 191 -16.84 -8.33 2.46
N PHE A 192 -16.65 -8.07 3.75
CA PHE A 192 -16.48 -6.72 4.27
C PHE A 192 -15.26 -6.02 3.67
N GLU A 193 -14.10 -6.69 3.62
CA GLU A 193 -12.89 -6.12 3.04
C GLU A 193 -13.05 -5.86 1.54
N ASN A 194 -13.61 -6.80 0.78
CA ASN A 194 -13.90 -6.57 -0.65
C ASN A 194 -14.83 -5.36 -0.86
N LEU A 195 -15.86 -5.20 -0.01
CA LEU A 195 -16.77 -4.06 -0.07
C LEU A 195 -16.04 -2.76 0.27
N LEU A 196 -15.22 -2.75 1.31
CA LEU A 196 -14.43 -1.60 1.73
C LEU A 196 -13.48 -1.15 0.61
N THR A 197 -12.75 -2.09 0.02
CA THR A 197 -11.84 -1.85 -1.12
C THR A 197 -12.60 -1.30 -2.33
N ALA A 198 -13.79 -1.84 -2.64
CA ALA A 198 -14.63 -1.33 -3.72
C ALA A 198 -15.11 0.11 -3.46
N ILE A 199 -15.47 0.44 -2.22
CA ILE A 199 -15.88 1.80 -1.82
C ILE A 199 -14.71 2.77 -1.99
N PHE A 200 -13.50 2.43 -1.51
CA PHE A 200 -12.33 3.30 -1.66
C PHE A 200 -11.95 3.52 -3.12
N ILE A 201 -12.00 2.47 -3.95
CA ILE A 201 -11.78 2.62 -5.40
C ILE A 201 -12.82 3.56 -6.01
N LEU A 202 -14.11 3.39 -5.69
CA LEU A 202 -15.17 4.25 -6.23
C LEU A 202 -14.98 5.71 -5.81
N ILE A 203 -14.71 5.96 -4.52
CA ILE A 203 -14.42 7.31 -4.00
C ILE A 203 -13.17 7.89 -4.67
N GLY A 204 -12.12 7.09 -4.85
CA GLY A 204 -10.90 7.50 -5.54
C GLY A 204 -11.15 7.89 -6.99
N LEU A 205 -11.97 7.13 -7.72
CA LEU A 205 -12.35 7.47 -9.10
C LEU A 205 -13.15 8.76 -9.17
N ILE A 206 -14.13 8.95 -8.28
CA ILE A 206 -14.89 10.20 -8.17
C ILE A 206 -13.94 11.38 -7.89
N THR A 207 -12.97 11.18 -7.01
CA THR A 207 -11.96 12.18 -6.64
C THR A 207 -11.08 12.57 -7.83
N ILE A 208 -10.63 11.60 -8.63
CA ILE A 208 -9.86 11.84 -9.86
C ILE A 208 -10.69 12.66 -10.85
N VAL A 209 -11.95 12.29 -11.08
CA VAL A 209 -12.87 13.04 -11.95
C VAL A 209 -13.10 14.46 -11.41
N ARG A 210 -13.20 14.60 -10.08
CA ARG A 210 -13.38 15.91 -9.45
C ARG A 210 -12.17 16.81 -9.67
N PHE A 211 -10.95 16.30 -9.54
CA PHE A 211 -9.75 17.08 -9.87
C PHE A 211 -9.65 17.43 -11.35
N MET A 212 -10.09 16.53 -12.24
CA MET A 212 -10.11 16.80 -13.67
C MET A 212 -11.07 17.95 -14.03
N THR A 213 -12.22 18.03 -13.35
CA THR A 213 -13.28 19.02 -13.60
C THR A 213 -13.22 20.27 -12.72
N LEU A 214 -12.26 20.35 -11.80
CA LEU A 214 -12.12 21.49 -10.92
C LEU A 214 -11.68 22.72 -11.73
N PRO A 215 -12.35 23.88 -11.61
CA PRO A 215 -11.85 25.12 -12.21
C PRO A 215 -10.57 25.52 -11.47
N VAL A 216 -9.48 25.61 -12.21
CA VAL A 216 -8.13 25.97 -11.74
C VAL A 216 -7.82 27.40 -12.14
#